data_AF-M1C095-F1
#
_entry.id   AF-M1C095-F1
#
_cell.length_a   1.000
_cell.length_b   1.000
_cell.length_c   1.000
_cell.angle_alpha   90.00
_cell.angle_beta   90.00
_cell.angle_gamma   90.00
#
_symmetry.space_group_name_H-M   'P 1'
#
loop_
_entity.id
_entity.type
_entity.pdbx_description
1 polymer ?
#
loop_
_entity_poly.entity_id
_entity_poly.type
_entity_poly.pdbx_seq_one_letter_code
_entity_poly.pdbx_strand_id
1 'polypeptide(L)'
;MEENVHELEERLERLASSTYDLNNTQWGNEIGLKYGCPVEDVLTGLTIKCKGWKSVYYRPKRDAFVGVTATTLDQILVQHKRWSEGDLMILFSKYSPVWYGLGKLNPGLVLGYLIYCLWSPNCWATLYYSIVPSFCLLKGIPLFPQVSSKRFLPFAYVLIAELIYSFAEFLWSGGTILGWWNEQRIWLYKRTSSYMFAFLDTMLKLFGSSNTTFIVTPKVTSEDVLLRYKQEKMEFGSASPMLTILSTLAMINLFCLMGLVKKLILTRELGLEYVFETMALQILLCGILVFVNLPLYNALFFRQDKGKIPSSTAFQSVVFALSVCTCIAYM
;
A
#
# COMPACT_ATOMS: atom_id res chain seq x y z
N MET A 1 13.14 -19.43 -52.78
CA MET A 1 12.40 -18.32 -53.40
C MET A 1 12.45 -17.20 -52.37
N GLU A 2 13.26 -16.18 -52.62
CA GLU A 2 13.31 -15.01 -51.72
C GLU A 2 11.99 -14.27 -51.86
N GLU A 3 11.29 -14.10 -50.74
CA GLU A 3 10.07 -13.32 -50.67
C GLU A 3 10.38 -11.87 -51.03
N ASN A 4 9.64 -11.28 -51.97
CA ASN A 4 9.87 -9.89 -52.36
C ASN A 4 9.49 -8.98 -51.17
N VAL A 5 10.26 -7.90 -50.93
CA VAL A 5 10.04 -6.95 -49.83
C VAL A 5 8.60 -6.46 -49.77
N HIS A 6 7.98 -6.23 -50.93
CA HIS A 6 6.58 -5.80 -51.02
C HIS A 6 5.60 -6.88 -50.51
N GLU A 7 5.85 -8.16 -50.78
CA GLU A 7 5.02 -9.27 -50.27
C GLU A 7 5.20 -9.42 -48.75
N LEU A 8 6.41 -9.18 -48.25
CA LEU A 8 6.69 -9.15 -46.82
C LEU A 8 5.97 -8.01 -46.11
N GLU A 9 5.99 -6.80 -46.67
CA GLU A 9 5.29 -5.62 -46.14
C GLU A 9 3.78 -5.87 -46.07
N GLU A 10 3.16 -6.33 -47.15
CA GLU A 10 1.71 -6.59 -47.19
C GLU A 10 1.30 -7.67 -46.16
N ARG A 11 2.16 -8.66 -45.92
CA ARG A 11 1.93 -9.67 -44.88
C ARG A 11 2.06 -9.08 -43.48
N LEU A 12 3.05 -8.21 -43.24
CA LEU A 12 3.25 -7.54 -41.96
C LEU A 12 2.08 -6.60 -41.64
N GLU A 13 1.57 -5.86 -42.62
CA GLU A 13 0.38 -5.01 -42.47
C GLU A 13 -0.83 -5.83 -42.01
N ARG A 14 -1.03 -7.01 -42.59
CA ARG A 14 -2.10 -7.94 -42.17
C ARG A 14 -1.92 -8.45 -40.75
N LEU A 15 -0.69 -8.78 -40.34
CA LEU A 15 -0.39 -9.26 -38.97
C LEU A 15 -0.48 -8.14 -37.92
N ALA A 16 -0.16 -6.90 -38.29
CA ALA A 16 -0.22 -5.73 -37.41
C ALA A 16 -1.61 -5.06 -37.39
N SER A 17 -2.57 -5.58 -38.16
CA SER A 17 -3.93 -5.05 -38.22
C SER A 17 -4.61 -5.06 -36.85
N SER A 18 -5.37 -4.00 -36.56
CA SER A 18 -6.22 -3.91 -35.36
C SER A 18 -7.31 -4.99 -35.29
N THR A 19 -7.59 -5.67 -36.40
CA THR A 19 -8.59 -6.74 -36.47
C THR A 19 -8.00 -8.14 -36.36
N TYR A 20 -6.67 -8.26 -36.27
CA TYR A 20 -6.00 -9.56 -36.29
C TYR A 20 -6.49 -10.48 -35.15
N ASP A 21 -6.60 -9.92 -33.95
CA ASP A 21 -7.06 -10.64 -32.75
C ASP A 21 -8.58 -10.80 -32.66
N LEU A 22 -9.36 -10.06 -33.48
CA LEU A 22 -10.83 -10.14 -33.48
C LEU A 22 -11.34 -11.46 -34.07
N ASN A 23 -10.52 -12.14 -34.88
CA ASN A 23 -10.90 -13.37 -35.59
C ASN A 23 -10.78 -14.65 -34.75
N ASN A 24 -11.21 -14.61 -33.47
CA ASN A 24 -11.17 -15.76 -32.54
C ASN A 24 -9.79 -16.43 -32.39
N THR A 25 -8.73 -15.63 -32.41
CA THR A 25 -7.37 -16.15 -32.19
C THR A 25 -7.16 -16.48 -30.70
N GLN A 26 -6.08 -17.20 -30.41
CA GLN A 26 -5.68 -17.51 -29.03
C GLN A 26 -4.75 -16.44 -28.43
N TRP A 27 -4.50 -15.33 -29.14
CA TRP A 27 -3.68 -14.22 -28.65
C TRP A 27 -4.32 -13.55 -27.44
N GLY A 28 -3.50 -13.28 -26.43
CA GLY A 28 -3.88 -12.75 -25.13
C GLY A 28 -4.67 -13.68 -24.22
N ASN A 29 -5.32 -14.72 -24.78
CA ASN A 29 -6.03 -15.74 -24.03
C ASN A 29 -5.11 -16.89 -23.60
N GLU A 30 -4.43 -17.53 -24.56
CA GLU A 30 -3.51 -18.66 -24.31
C GLU A 30 -2.07 -18.37 -24.74
N ILE A 31 -1.89 -17.50 -25.73
CA ILE A 31 -0.61 -17.17 -26.38
C ILE A 31 -0.29 -15.68 -26.14
N GLY A 32 1.00 -15.37 -25.93
CA GLY A 32 1.45 -13.99 -25.75
C GLY A 32 1.12 -13.40 -24.38
N LEU A 33 1.03 -12.07 -24.34
CA LEU A 33 0.76 -11.27 -23.14
C LEU A 33 -0.70 -11.42 -22.72
N LYS A 34 -0.98 -11.83 -21.48
CA LYS A 34 -2.34 -12.12 -21.02
C LYS A 34 -3.21 -10.86 -20.93
N TYR A 35 -4.41 -10.91 -21.50
CA TYR A 35 -5.35 -9.77 -21.51
C TYR A 35 -6.20 -9.69 -20.23
N GLY A 36 -6.76 -8.51 -19.97
CA GLY A 36 -7.81 -8.31 -18.96
C GLY A 36 -7.33 -8.14 -17.51
N CYS A 37 -6.02 -7.91 -17.28
CA CYS A 37 -5.47 -7.69 -15.94
C CYS A 37 -4.52 -6.48 -15.95
N PRO A 38 -4.63 -5.53 -14.99
CA PRO A 38 -3.70 -4.39 -14.87
C PRO A 38 -2.25 -4.74 -14.51
N VAL A 39 -2.00 -5.99 -14.10
CA VAL A 39 -0.67 -6.57 -13.84
C VAL A 39 -0.48 -7.80 -14.76
N GLU A 40 -0.66 -7.55 -16.06
CA GLU A 40 -0.54 -8.57 -17.09
C GLU A 40 0.84 -9.22 -17.13
N ASP A 41 1.88 -8.50 -16.68
CA ASP A 41 3.24 -8.99 -16.52
C ASP A 41 3.31 -10.14 -15.50
N VAL A 42 2.72 -9.97 -14.32
CA VAL A 42 2.63 -10.99 -13.26
C VAL A 42 1.77 -12.15 -13.73
N LEU A 43 0.60 -11.89 -14.32
CA LEU A 43 -0.30 -12.93 -14.82
C LEU A 43 0.37 -13.77 -15.91
N THR A 44 1.01 -13.12 -16.88
CA THR A 44 1.72 -13.80 -17.97
C THR A 44 2.86 -14.65 -17.42
N GLY A 45 3.67 -14.09 -16.50
CA GLY A 45 4.74 -14.82 -15.82
C GLY A 45 4.23 -16.06 -15.08
N LEU A 46 3.13 -15.93 -14.32
CA LEU A 46 2.48 -17.05 -13.63
C LEU A 46 2.07 -18.16 -14.62
N THR A 47 1.41 -17.81 -15.72
CA THR A 47 0.97 -18.82 -16.69
C THR A 47 2.12 -19.52 -17.42
N ILE A 48 3.20 -18.79 -17.72
CA ILE A 48 4.44 -19.37 -18.29
C ILE A 48 5.06 -20.36 -17.30
N LYS A 49 5.16 -19.99 -16.02
CA LYS A 49 5.66 -20.88 -14.97
C LYS A 49 4.82 -22.15 -14.81
N CYS A 50 3.49 -22.03 -14.87
CA CYS A 50 2.58 -23.17 -14.80
C CYS A 50 2.69 -24.11 -16.01
N LYS A 51 3.28 -23.66 -17.13
CA LYS A 51 3.63 -24.50 -18.29
C LYS A 51 5.00 -25.21 -18.15
N GLY A 52 5.65 -25.11 -16.99
CA GLY A 52 6.91 -25.81 -16.68
C GLY A 52 8.17 -24.99 -16.95
N TRP A 53 8.06 -23.74 -17.42
CA TRP A 53 9.21 -22.88 -17.66
C TRP A 53 9.90 -22.45 -16.37
N LYS A 54 11.23 -22.31 -16.42
CA LYS A 54 12.05 -21.78 -15.32
C LYS A 54 12.54 -20.39 -15.67
N SER A 55 12.65 -19.52 -14.68
CA SER A 55 13.19 -18.16 -14.85
C SER A 55 14.50 -18.07 -14.09
N VAL A 56 15.39 -17.19 -14.53
CA VAL A 56 16.67 -16.93 -13.90
C VAL A 56 16.69 -15.46 -13.50
N TYR A 57 17.04 -15.19 -12.25
CA TYR A 57 17.34 -13.84 -11.79
C TYR A 57 18.85 -13.64 -11.84
N TYR A 58 19.31 -12.66 -12.62
CA TYR A 58 20.71 -12.33 -12.76
C TYR A 58 20.95 -10.86 -12.42
N ARG A 59 21.86 -10.61 -11.48
CA ARG A 59 22.23 -9.26 -11.03
C ARG A 59 23.67 -8.96 -11.45
N PRO A 60 23.89 -8.30 -12.60
CA PRO A 60 25.22 -7.89 -13.04
C PRO A 60 25.81 -6.84 -12.08
N LYS A 61 27.14 -6.71 -12.06
CA LYS A 61 27.85 -5.72 -11.22
C LYS A 61 27.48 -4.27 -11.57
N ARG A 62 27.24 -4.00 -12.86
CA ARG A 62 26.73 -2.71 -13.36
C ARG A 62 25.25 -2.88 -13.64
N ASP A 63 24.44 -1.96 -13.15
CA ASP A 63 23.01 -1.94 -13.45
C ASP A 63 22.79 -1.90 -14.96
N ALA A 64 22.20 -2.97 -15.50
CA ALA A 64 21.90 -3.09 -16.92
C ALA A 64 20.69 -2.27 -17.35
N PHE A 65 19.78 -2.00 -16.40
CA PHE A 65 18.56 -1.24 -16.61
C PHE A 65 18.39 -0.23 -15.48
N VAL A 66 18.19 1.04 -15.83
CA VAL A 66 17.93 2.13 -14.88
C VAL A 66 16.59 2.75 -15.25
N GLY A 67 15.64 2.67 -14.33
CA GLY A 67 14.30 3.22 -14.49
C GLY A 67 14.10 4.56 -13.79
N VAL A 68 13.02 5.25 -14.14
CA VAL A 68 12.51 6.41 -13.40
C VAL A 68 11.41 5.95 -12.45
N THR A 69 11.53 6.34 -11.18
CA THR A 69 10.54 6.04 -10.13
C THR A 69 9.58 7.21 -9.92
N ALA A 70 8.43 6.93 -9.31
CA ALA A 70 7.54 7.95 -8.81
C ALA A 70 8.26 8.78 -7.74
N THR A 71 8.14 10.11 -7.84
CA THR A 71 8.85 11.08 -6.97
C THR A 71 7.91 11.77 -5.99
N THR A 72 6.62 11.47 -6.09
CA THR A 72 5.53 12.05 -5.30
C THR A 72 4.70 10.95 -4.66
N LEU A 73 4.10 11.24 -3.50
CA LEU A 73 3.29 10.28 -2.78
C LEU A 73 2.03 9.91 -3.57
N ASP A 74 1.35 10.86 -4.20
CA ASP A 74 0.15 10.57 -4.99
C ASP A 74 0.45 9.63 -6.16
N GLN A 75 1.55 9.82 -6.89
CA GLN A 75 1.99 8.88 -7.93
C GLN A 75 2.25 7.48 -7.36
N ILE A 76 2.95 7.37 -6.22
CA ILE A 76 3.22 6.08 -5.55
C ILE A 76 1.91 5.40 -5.17
N LEU A 77 0.95 6.13 -4.60
CA LEU A 77 -0.32 5.58 -4.17
C LEU A 77 -1.20 5.11 -5.33
N VAL A 78 -1.24 5.87 -6.44
CA VAL A 78 -1.94 5.47 -7.67
C VAL A 78 -1.31 4.21 -8.27
N GLN A 79 0.02 4.16 -8.33
CA GLN A 79 0.75 3.01 -8.84
C GLN A 79 0.44 1.75 -8.02
N HIS A 80 0.51 1.84 -6.69
CA HIS A 80 0.23 0.71 -5.82
C HIS A 80 -1.24 0.31 -5.81
N LYS A 81 -2.18 1.25 -5.98
CA LYS A 81 -3.60 0.92 -6.15
C LYS A 81 -3.78 0.03 -7.39
N ARG A 82 -3.21 0.43 -8.54
CA ARG A 82 -3.28 -0.35 -9.78
C ARG A 82 -2.69 -1.76 -9.62
N TRP A 83 -1.52 -1.86 -9.00
CA TRP A 83 -0.88 -3.15 -8.77
C TRP A 83 -1.75 -4.07 -7.92
N SER A 84 -2.24 -3.57 -6.78
CA SER A 84 -3.05 -4.38 -5.88
C SER A 84 -4.42 -4.73 -6.43
N GLU A 85 -5.02 -3.89 -7.29
CA GLU A 85 -6.22 -4.27 -8.06
C GLU A 85 -5.94 -5.46 -8.97
N GLY A 86 -4.85 -5.39 -9.74
CA GLY A 86 -4.47 -6.47 -10.65
C GLY A 86 -4.15 -7.76 -9.92
N ASP A 87 -3.39 -7.69 -8.83
CA ASP A 87 -3.04 -8.86 -8.00
C ASP A 87 -4.30 -9.51 -7.39
N LEU A 88 -5.24 -8.70 -6.92
CA LEU A 88 -6.50 -9.19 -6.37
C LEU A 88 -7.40 -9.78 -7.46
N MET A 89 -7.41 -9.20 -8.66
CA MET A 89 -8.08 -9.78 -9.82
C MET A 89 -7.49 -11.16 -10.17
N ILE A 90 -6.16 -11.31 -10.16
CA ILE A 90 -5.51 -12.61 -10.37
C ILE A 90 -6.04 -13.62 -9.35
N LEU A 91 -6.11 -13.26 -8.07
CA LEU A 91 -6.59 -14.12 -6.99
C LEU A 91 -8.00 -14.68 -7.24
N PHE A 92 -8.91 -13.86 -7.78
CA PHE A 92 -10.29 -14.25 -8.07
C PHE A 92 -10.51 -14.78 -9.49
N SER A 93 -9.51 -14.72 -10.36
CA SER A 93 -9.60 -15.20 -11.74
C SER A 93 -9.35 -16.71 -11.86
N LYS A 94 -9.70 -17.30 -13.01
CA LYS A 94 -9.34 -18.70 -13.33
C LYS A 94 -7.83 -19.00 -13.26
N TYR A 95 -6.97 -17.97 -13.21
CA TYR A 95 -5.51 -18.08 -13.13
C TYR A 95 -4.95 -17.97 -11.71
N SER A 96 -5.78 -17.95 -10.66
CA SER A 96 -5.32 -17.83 -9.28
C SER A 96 -4.23 -18.86 -8.93
N PRO A 97 -3.15 -18.46 -8.22
CA PRO A 97 -2.11 -19.38 -7.78
C PRO A 97 -2.66 -20.58 -6.97
N VAL A 98 -3.78 -20.40 -6.26
CA VAL A 98 -4.39 -21.42 -5.38
C VAL A 98 -4.90 -22.63 -6.15
N TRP A 99 -5.53 -22.44 -7.31
CA TRP A 99 -6.08 -23.55 -8.10
C TRP A 99 -5.35 -23.76 -9.42
N TYR A 100 -4.98 -22.68 -10.11
CA TYR A 100 -4.27 -22.79 -11.39
C TYR A 100 -2.81 -23.22 -11.20
N GLY A 101 -2.17 -22.75 -10.12
CA GLY A 101 -0.78 -23.07 -9.78
C GLY A 101 -0.60 -24.36 -9.00
N LEU A 102 -1.63 -24.85 -8.29
CA LEU A 102 -1.55 -26.06 -7.47
C LEU A 102 -1.23 -27.29 -8.32
N GLY A 103 -0.25 -28.08 -7.88
CA GLY A 103 0.25 -29.25 -8.61
C GLY A 103 1.14 -28.92 -9.82
N LYS A 104 1.15 -27.66 -10.30
CA LYS A 104 2.02 -27.20 -11.40
C LYS A 104 3.25 -26.44 -10.92
N LEU A 105 3.14 -25.78 -9.77
CA LEU A 105 4.20 -24.98 -9.15
C LEU A 105 4.62 -25.60 -7.82
N ASN A 106 5.86 -25.32 -7.41
CA ASN A 106 6.31 -25.64 -6.05
C ASN A 106 5.49 -24.81 -5.04
N PRO A 107 5.07 -25.39 -3.89
CA PRO A 107 4.33 -24.69 -2.84
C PRO A 107 4.93 -23.33 -2.42
N GLY A 108 6.26 -23.21 -2.32
CA GLY A 108 6.91 -21.95 -1.98
C GLY A 108 6.69 -20.86 -3.02
N LEU A 109 6.63 -21.22 -4.30
CA LEU A 109 6.32 -20.27 -5.38
C LEU A 109 4.86 -19.87 -5.36
N VAL A 110 3.94 -20.80 -5.04
CA VAL A 110 2.53 -20.48 -4.84
C VAL A 110 2.37 -19.45 -3.73
N LEU A 111 3.03 -19.66 -2.57
CA LEU A 111 3.05 -18.70 -1.48
C LEU A 111 3.64 -17.35 -1.90
N GLY A 112 4.72 -17.36 -2.70
CA GLY A 112 5.33 -16.15 -3.25
C GLY A 112 4.35 -15.31 -4.08
N TYR A 113 3.55 -15.92 -4.95
CA TYR A 113 2.50 -15.21 -5.69
C TYR A 113 1.34 -14.75 -4.77
N LEU A 114 0.97 -15.57 -3.78
CA LEU A 114 -0.13 -15.25 -2.87
C LEU A 114 0.15 -14.03 -1.99
N ILE A 115 1.41 -13.76 -1.65
CA ILE A 115 1.78 -12.54 -0.89
C ILE A 115 1.26 -11.28 -1.62
N TYR A 116 1.48 -11.19 -2.93
CA TYR A 116 1.01 -10.06 -3.75
C TYR A 116 -0.51 -10.05 -3.90
N CYS A 117 -1.10 -11.20 -4.21
CA CYS A 117 -2.56 -11.38 -4.31
C CYS A 117 -3.32 -10.94 -3.04
N LEU A 118 -2.67 -11.07 -1.87
CA LEU A 118 -3.25 -10.75 -0.57
C LEU A 118 -2.88 -9.34 -0.06
N TRP A 119 -2.19 -8.52 -0.85
CA TRP A 119 -1.88 -7.13 -0.47
C TRP A 119 -3.13 -6.32 -0.15
N SER A 120 -4.09 -6.29 -1.08
CA SER A 120 -5.33 -5.53 -0.91
C SER A 120 -6.19 -6.02 0.26
N PRO A 121 -6.51 -7.31 0.40
CA PRO A 121 -7.29 -7.82 1.54
C PRO A 121 -6.69 -7.50 2.92
N ASN A 122 -5.36 -7.45 3.03
CA ASN A 122 -4.67 -7.12 4.29
C ASN A 122 -4.86 -5.65 4.74
N CYS A 123 -5.46 -4.79 3.91
CA CYS A 123 -5.81 -3.43 4.32
C CYS A 123 -6.72 -3.42 5.56
N TRP A 124 -7.66 -4.36 5.68
CA TRP A 124 -8.66 -4.39 6.76
C TRP A 124 -8.03 -4.63 8.13
N ALA A 125 -7.08 -5.57 8.21
CA ALA A 125 -6.33 -5.79 9.44
C ALA A 125 -5.54 -4.52 9.83
N THR A 126 -4.90 -3.89 8.85
CA THR A 126 -4.11 -2.66 9.09
C THR A 126 -5.01 -1.52 9.56
N LEU A 127 -6.16 -1.32 8.92
CA LEU A 127 -7.15 -0.30 9.30
C LEU A 127 -7.65 -0.54 10.72
N TYR A 128 -7.99 -1.79 11.06
CA TYR A 128 -8.41 -2.15 12.43
C TYR A 128 -7.37 -1.73 13.46
N TYR A 129 -6.11 -2.15 13.29
CA TYR A 129 -5.04 -1.81 14.25
C TYR A 129 -4.67 -0.31 14.23
N SER A 130 -4.92 0.40 13.14
CA SER A 130 -4.65 1.85 13.05
C SER A 130 -5.75 2.75 13.61
N ILE A 131 -6.95 2.20 13.86
CA ILE A 131 -8.15 2.96 14.26
C ILE A 131 -8.67 2.50 15.62
N VAL A 132 -8.96 1.21 15.77
CA VAL A 132 -9.68 0.67 16.94
C VAL A 132 -8.88 0.84 18.22
N PRO A 133 -7.58 0.45 18.29
CA PRO A 133 -6.77 0.69 19.48
C PRO A 133 -6.73 2.15 19.91
N SER A 134 -6.69 3.09 18.95
CA SER A 134 -6.67 4.54 19.19
C SER A 134 -8.01 5.08 19.69
N PHE A 135 -9.15 4.59 19.18
CA PHE A 135 -10.46 4.93 19.74
C PHE A 135 -10.67 4.35 21.13
N CYS A 136 -10.26 3.10 21.37
CA CYS A 136 -10.24 2.52 22.71
C CYS A 136 -9.32 3.33 23.64
N LEU A 137 -8.20 3.85 23.12
CA LEU A 137 -7.31 4.74 23.86
C LEU A 137 -8.00 6.04 24.28
N LEU A 138 -8.70 6.69 23.34
CA LEU A 138 -9.50 7.89 23.60
C LEU A 138 -10.59 7.62 24.65
N LYS A 139 -11.19 6.42 24.64
CA LYS A 139 -12.21 6.01 25.60
C LYS A 139 -11.69 5.61 26.98
N GLY A 140 -10.40 5.29 27.11
CA GLY A 140 -9.88 4.68 28.34
C GLY A 140 -10.24 3.20 28.48
N ILE A 141 -10.53 2.51 27.36
CA ILE A 141 -10.86 1.08 27.35
C ILE A 141 -9.60 0.28 27.02
N PRO A 142 -9.10 -0.57 27.94
CA PRO A 142 -7.94 -1.40 27.68
C PRO A 142 -8.29 -2.52 26.69
N LEU A 143 -7.49 -2.65 25.63
CA LEU A 143 -7.67 -3.66 24.57
C LEU A 143 -6.67 -4.82 24.69
N PHE A 144 -5.45 -4.54 25.15
CA PHE A 144 -4.38 -5.53 25.28
C PHE A 144 -4.24 -6.03 26.73
N PRO A 145 -3.53 -7.16 26.96
CA PRO A 145 -3.24 -7.61 28.31
C PRO A 145 -2.46 -6.56 29.11
N GLN A 146 -2.72 -6.54 30.42
CA GLN A 146 -1.99 -5.71 31.38
C GLN A 146 -0.50 -6.05 31.39
N VAL A 147 0.35 -5.05 31.64
CA VAL A 147 1.81 -5.19 31.61
C VAL A 147 2.32 -6.20 32.64
N SER A 148 1.73 -6.23 33.83
CA SER A 148 2.06 -7.22 34.87
C SER A 148 1.57 -8.65 34.54
N SER A 149 0.71 -8.81 33.54
CA SER A 149 0.16 -10.12 33.17
C SER A 149 1.16 -10.95 32.37
N LYS A 150 1.29 -12.23 32.70
CA LYS A 150 2.06 -13.19 31.86
C LYS A 150 1.57 -13.26 30.40
N ARG A 151 0.30 -12.91 30.15
CA ARG A 151 -0.29 -12.84 28.81
C ARG A 151 0.24 -11.68 27.96
N PHE A 152 0.96 -10.72 28.55
CA PHE A 152 1.63 -9.63 27.83
C PHE A 152 2.85 -10.13 27.04
N LEU A 153 3.56 -11.13 27.57
CA LEU A 153 4.85 -11.58 27.02
C LEU A 153 4.79 -11.99 25.54
N PRO A 154 3.78 -12.76 25.06
CA PRO A 154 3.68 -13.08 23.63
C PRO A 154 3.52 -11.85 22.73
N PHE A 155 2.75 -10.84 23.17
CA PHE A 155 2.56 -9.60 22.40
C PHE A 155 3.86 -8.80 22.31
N ALA A 156 4.55 -8.65 23.44
CA ALA A 156 5.85 -7.98 23.48
C ALA A 156 6.89 -8.72 22.63
N TYR A 157 6.93 -10.05 22.72
CA TYR A 157 7.84 -10.87 21.93
C TYR A 157 7.62 -10.68 20.43
N VAL A 158 6.39 -10.83 19.93
CA VAL A 158 6.09 -10.69 18.50
C VAL A 158 6.41 -9.28 18.00
N LEU A 159 6.04 -8.25 18.76
CA LEU A 159 6.32 -6.86 18.40
C LEU A 159 7.82 -6.58 18.31
N ILE A 160 8.59 -6.99 19.32
CA ILE A 160 10.04 -6.75 19.35
C ILE A 160 10.75 -7.58 18.28
N ALA A 161 10.40 -8.86 18.15
CA ALA A 161 11.01 -9.75 17.18
C ALA A 161 10.79 -9.25 15.75
N GLU A 162 9.57 -8.84 15.40
CA GLU A 162 9.24 -8.32 14.06
C GLU A 162 9.99 -7.02 13.77
N LEU A 163 10.04 -6.08 14.72
CA LEU A 163 10.77 -4.82 14.55
C LEU A 163 12.27 -5.04 14.36
N ILE A 164 12.88 -5.88 15.20
CA ILE A 164 14.31 -6.20 15.09
C ILE A 164 14.60 -6.91 13.78
N TYR A 165 13.78 -7.90 13.41
CA TYR A 165 13.98 -8.69 12.19
C TYR A 165 13.85 -7.81 10.95
N SER A 166 12.76 -7.04 10.84
CA SER A 166 12.54 -6.11 9.72
C SER A 166 13.67 -5.09 9.60
N PHE A 167 14.14 -4.53 10.72
CA PHE A 167 15.24 -3.58 10.72
C PHE A 167 16.56 -4.22 10.29
N ALA A 168 16.90 -5.38 10.86
CA ALA A 168 18.13 -6.10 10.54
C ALA A 168 18.16 -6.56 9.08
N GLU A 169 17.05 -7.09 8.55
CA GLU A 169 16.92 -7.50 7.15
C GLU A 169 17.09 -6.31 6.19
N PHE A 170 16.50 -5.16 6.53
CA PHE A 170 16.63 -3.96 5.70
C PHE A 170 18.06 -3.45 5.63
N LEU A 171 18.78 -3.44 6.75
CA LEU A 171 20.19 -3.07 6.78
C LEU A 171 21.08 -4.10 6.07
N TRP A 172 20.81 -5.40 6.26
CA TRP A 172 21.51 -6.47 5.55
C TRP A 172 21.36 -6.34 4.04
N SER A 173 20.21 -5.84 3.58
CA SER A 173 19.92 -5.57 2.18
C SER A 173 20.59 -4.30 1.62
N GLY A 174 21.43 -3.62 2.42
CA GLY A 174 22.13 -2.40 2.06
C GLY A 174 21.32 -1.11 2.27
N GLY A 175 20.20 -1.20 3.00
CA GLY A 175 19.38 -0.05 3.35
C GLY A 175 19.99 0.83 4.45
N THR A 176 19.43 2.02 4.64
CA THR A 176 19.79 2.94 5.71
C THR A 176 18.73 2.97 6.81
N ILE A 177 19.07 3.47 8.00
CA ILE A 177 18.12 3.64 9.12
C ILE A 177 16.94 4.52 8.70
N LEU A 178 17.22 5.66 8.05
CA LEU A 178 16.19 6.54 7.53
C LEU A 178 15.37 5.87 6.43
N GLY A 179 16.00 5.06 5.58
CA GLY A 179 15.34 4.26 4.55
C GLY A 179 14.35 3.28 5.16
N TRP A 180 14.73 2.56 6.23
CA TRP A 180 13.83 1.63 6.91
C TRP A 180 12.63 2.36 7.51
N TRP A 181 12.85 3.51 8.15
CA TRP A 181 11.76 4.31 8.71
C TRP A 181 10.80 4.83 7.62
N ASN A 182 11.34 5.20 6.46
CA ASN A 182 10.54 5.59 5.30
C ASN A 182 9.78 4.39 4.72
N GLU A 183 10.35 3.18 4.74
CA GLU A 183 9.66 1.96 4.32
C GLU A 183 8.47 1.64 5.22
N GLN A 184 8.63 1.73 6.55
CA GLN A 184 7.51 1.55 7.50
C GLN A 184 6.37 2.54 7.22
N ARG A 185 6.71 3.79 6.90
CA ARG A 185 5.73 4.82 6.54
C ARG A 185 4.99 4.49 5.26
N ILE A 186 5.73 4.19 4.20
CA ILE A 186 5.16 3.92 2.89
C ILE A 186 4.35 2.61 2.90
N TRP A 187 4.80 1.61 3.67
CA TRP A 187 4.05 0.39 3.95
C TRP A 187 2.69 0.69 4.59
N LEU A 188 2.65 1.56 5.62
CA LEU A 188 1.41 1.97 6.26
C LEU A 188 0.50 2.68 5.25
N TYR A 189 1.06 3.60 4.45
CA TYR A 189 0.29 4.45 3.52
C TYR A 189 -0.37 3.64 2.41
N LYS A 190 0.36 2.69 1.82
CA LYS A 190 -0.19 1.78 0.82
C LYS A 190 -1.38 1.00 1.38
N ARG A 191 -1.23 0.45 2.59
CA ARG A 191 -2.24 -0.43 3.23
C ARG A 191 -3.50 0.30 3.68
N THR A 192 -3.37 1.51 4.22
CA THR A 192 -4.53 2.28 4.73
C THR A 192 -5.21 3.13 3.66
N SER A 193 -4.63 3.23 2.45
CA SER A 193 -5.24 3.95 1.33
C SER A 193 -5.31 3.11 0.06
N SER A 194 -4.23 3.04 -0.74
CA SER A 194 -4.18 2.35 -2.04
C SER A 194 -4.84 0.97 -2.03
N TYR A 195 -4.50 0.15 -1.05
CA TYR A 195 -4.94 -1.24 -0.95
C TYR A 195 -6.43 -1.34 -0.59
N MET A 196 -6.92 -0.43 0.23
CA MET A 196 -8.34 -0.31 0.58
C MET A 196 -9.15 0.08 -0.66
N PHE A 197 -8.74 1.12 -1.39
CA PHE A 197 -9.43 1.51 -2.63
C PHE A 197 -9.34 0.41 -3.70
N ALA A 198 -8.18 -0.22 -3.86
CA ALA A 198 -8.02 -1.35 -4.77
C ALA A 198 -8.93 -2.53 -4.42
N PHE A 199 -9.08 -2.84 -3.13
CA PHE A 199 -10.00 -3.88 -2.66
C PHE A 199 -11.45 -3.53 -3.01
N LEU A 200 -11.90 -2.33 -2.65
CA LEU A 200 -13.27 -1.87 -2.91
C LEU A 200 -13.59 -1.86 -4.41
N ASP A 201 -12.71 -1.27 -5.23
CA ASP A 201 -12.88 -1.19 -6.67
C ASP A 201 -12.91 -2.60 -7.31
N THR A 202 -12.05 -3.50 -6.86
CA THR A 202 -12.04 -4.90 -7.37
C THR A 202 -13.31 -5.63 -6.97
N MET A 203 -13.78 -5.49 -5.73
CA MET A 203 -15.04 -6.09 -5.30
C MET A 203 -16.22 -5.55 -6.12
N LEU A 204 -16.30 -4.23 -6.33
CA LEU A 204 -17.34 -3.61 -7.14
C LEU A 204 -17.35 -4.10 -8.59
N LYS A 205 -16.17 -4.32 -9.19
CA LYS A 205 -16.04 -4.94 -10.51
C LYS A 205 -16.56 -6.38 -10.52
N LEU A 206 -16.20 -7.19 -9.52
CA LEU A 206 -16.65 -8.58 -9.42
C LEU A 206 -18.18 -8.67 -9.28
N PHE A 207 -18.82 -7.72 -8.61
CA PHE A 207 -20.27 -7.62 -8.49
C PHE A 207 -20.95 -6.92 -9.70
N GLY A 208 -20.22 -6.69 -10.80
CA GLY A 208 -20.79 -6.16 -12.05
C GLY A 208 -21.14 -4.67 -12.04
N SER A 209 -20.66 -3.91 -11.06
CA SER A 209 -21.16 -2.56 -10.77
C SER A 209 -20.20 -1.42 -11.17
N SER A 210 -19.05 -1.70 -11.80
CA SER A 210 -18.16 -0.61 -12.21
C SER A 210 -17.28 -0.90 -13.44
N ASN A 211 -17.23 0.08 -14.35
CA ASN A 211 -16.14 0.28 -15.30
C ASN A 211 -15.12 1.22 -14.62
N THR A 212 -14.13 0.70 -13.91
CA THR A 212 -13.07 1.59 -13.39
C THR A 212 -12.19 2.04 -14.53
N THR A 213 -11.90 3.33 -14.59
CA THR A 213 -10.93 3.87 -15.55
C THR A 213 -9.51 3.53 -15.10
N PHE A 214 -8.71 2.97 -16.01
CA PHE A 214 -7.28 2.78 -15.78
C PHE A 214 -6.59 4.15 -15.75
N ILE A 215 -6.02 4.53 -14.61
CA ILE A 215 -5.30 5.79 -14.47
C ILE A 215 -3.83 5.53 -14.75
N VAL A 216 -3.31 6.14 -15.83
CA VAL A 216 -1.87 6.12 -16.14
C VAL A 216 -1.13 6.97 -15.11
N THR A 217 -0.18 6.38 -14.40
CA THR A 217 0.69 7.14 -13.49
C THR A 217 1.68 7.98 -14.31
N PRO A 218 1.65 9.32 -14.21
CA PRO A 218 2.65 10.15 -14.86
C PRO A 218 4.02 9.87 -14.21
N LYS A 219 5.05 9.70 -15.03
CA LYS A 219 6.45 9.55 -14.58
C LYS A 219 7.31 10.78 -14.90
N VAL A 220 6.68 11.85 -15.35
CA VAL A 220 7.34 13.13 -15.63
C VAL A 220 7.33 13.94 -14.34
N THR A 221 8.51 14.41 -13.93
CA THR A 221 8.71 15.19 -12.71
C THR A 221 9.25 16.55 -13.10
N SER A 222 8.65 17.62 -12.58
CA SER A 222 9.19 18.97 -12.75
C SER A 222 10.47 19.15 -11.94
N GLU A 223 11.34 20.06 -12.37
CA GLU A 223 12.65 20.28 -11.72
C GLU A 223 12.52 20.62 -10.23
N ASP A 224 11.49 21.36 -9.84
CA ASP A 224 11.25 21.75 -8.46
C ASP A 224 10.84 20.55 -7.58
N VAL A 225 10.05 19.62 -8.11
CA VAL A 225 9.68 18.37 -7.43
C VAL A 225 10.91 17.47 -7.32
N LEU A 226 11.72 17.38 -8.39
CA LEU A 226 12.95 16.59 -8.38
C LEU A 226 13.96 17.13 -7.35
N LEU A 227 14.06 18.45 -7.20
CA LEU A 227 14.93 19.08 -6.20
C LEU A 227 14.47 18.75 -4.78
N ARG A 228 13.16 18.75 -4.51
CA ARG A 228 12.62 18.31 -3.21
C ARG A 228 12.89 16.82 -2.96
N TYR A 229 12.71 15.98 -3.98
CA TYR A 229 13.05 14.56 -3.91
C TYR A 229 14.52 14.33 -3.57
N LYS A 230 15.45 15.04 -4.23
CA LYS A 230 16.90 14.97 -3.93
C LYS A 230 17.26 15.46 -2.52
N GLN A 231 16.41 16.31 -1.93
CA GLN A 231 16.53 16.77 -0.54
C GLN A 231 15.82 15.85 0.45
N GLU A 232 15.37 14.66 0.02
CA GLU A 232 14.59 13.71 0.83
C GLU A 232 13.30 14.30 1.42
N LYS A 233 12.76 15.34 0.77
CA LYS A 233 11.49 15.96 1.16
C LYS A 233 10.35 15.29 0.40
N MET A 234 9.40 14.76 1.17
CA MET A 234 8.21 14.11 0.62
C MET A 234 7.32 15.11 -0.12
N GLU A 235 7.00 14.85 -1.37
CA GLU A 235 6.00 15.60 -2.13
C GLU A 235 4.64 14.92 -2.02
N PHE A 236 3.60 15.62 -1.56
CA PHE A 236 2.28 15.01 -1.36
C PHE A 236 1.41 15.01 -2.63
N GLY A 237 1.77 15.86 -3.61
CA GLY A 237 1.11 15.90 -4.91
C GLY A 237 -0.29 16.50 -4.87
N SER A 238 -1.17 15.96 -5.71
CA SER A 238 -2.51 16.50 -5.94
C SER A 238 -3.56 16.02 -4.93
N ALA A 239 -4.67 16.76 -4.83
CA ALA A 239 -5.78 16.40 -3.94
C ALA A 239 -6.41 15.10 -4.44
N SER A 240 -6.44 14.07 -3.59
CA SER A 240 -7.00 12.76 -3.94
C SER A 240 -7.69 12.10 -2.74
N PRO A 241 -8.70 11.24 -2.97
CA PRO A 241 -9.36 10.49 -1.88
C PRO A 241 -8.39 9.65 -1.04
N MET A 242 -7.35 9.08 -1.67
CA MET A 242 -6.30 8.34 -0.99
C MET A 242 -5.54 9.22 0.01
N LEU A 243 -5.13 10.42 -0.41
CA LEU A 243 -4.44 11.37 0.47
C LEU A 243 -5.36 11.89 1.58
N THR A 244 -6.65 12.10 1.29
CA THR A 244 -7.64 12.49 2.30
C THR A 244 -7.76 11.44 3.39
N ILE A 245 -7.92 10.16 3.05
CA ILE A 245 -8.02 9.08 4.06
C ILE A 245 -6.74 8.97 4.89
N LEU A 246 -5.57 9.03 4.27
CA LEU A 246 -4.29 9.02 5.01
C LEU A 246 -4.20 10.17 6.02
N SER A 247 -4.54 11.38 5.58
CA SER A 247 -4.50 12.57 6.41
C SER A 247 -5.52 12.47 7.55
N THR A 248 -6.74 11.98 7.27
CA THR A 248 -7.79 11.78 8.28
C THR A 248 -7.36 10.75 9.32
N LEU A 249 -6.77 9.63 8.91
CA LEU A 249 -6.29 8.60 9.84
C LEU A 249 -5.14 9.11 10.71
N ALA A 250 -4.21 9.87 10.15
CA ALA A 250 -3.16 10.53 10.93
C ALA A 250 -3.78 11.47 11.98
N MET A 251 -4.72 12.33 11.57
CA MET A 251 -5.40 13.24 12.48
C MET A 251 -6.23 12.54 13.55
N ILE A 252 -6.90 11.43 13.24
CA ILE A 252 -7.60 10.59 14.23
C ILE A 252 -6.64 10.11 15.30
N ASN A 253 -5.50 9.54 14.90
CA ASN A 253 -4.49 9.04 15.84
C ASN A 253 -3.94 10.17 16.72
N LEU A 254 -3.65 11.34 16.13
CA LEU A 254 -3.21 12.51 16.87
C LEU A 254 -4.27 13.00 17.88
N PHE A 255 -5.53 13.10 17.47
CA PHE A 255 -6.63 13.52 18.35
C PHE A 255 -6.89 12.51 19.46
N CYS A 256 -6.80 11.21 19.19
CA CYS A 256 -6.93 10.18 20.21
C CYS A 256 -5.81 10.29 21.26
N LEU A 257 -4.57 10.47 20.81
CA LEU A 257 -3.42 10.64 21.71
C LEU A 257 -3.54 11.92 22.56
N MET A 258 -3.91 13.05 21.94
CA MET A 258 -4.16 14.30 22.67
C MET A 258 -5.34 14.18 23.63
N GLY A 259 -6.38 13.44 23.26
CA GLY A 259 -7.52 13.14 24.13
C GLY A 259 -7.12 12.35 25.38
N LEU A 260 -6.23 11.37 25.25
CA LEU A 260 -5.65 10.68 26.40
C LEU A 260 -4.85 11.63 27.29
N VAL A 261 -3.97 12.45 26.71
CA VAL A 261 -3.17 13.43 27.47
C VAL A 261 -4.08 14.40 28.23
N LYS A 262 -5.17 14.86 27.60
CA LYS A 262 -6.20 15.67 28.25
C LYS A 262 -6.81 14.94 29.44
N LYS A 263 -7.18 13.66 29.30
CA LYS A 263 -7.77 12.85 30.38
C LYS A 263 -6.81 12.61 31.55
N LEU A 264 -5.52 12.45 31.27
CA LEU A 264 -4.47 12.24 32.26
C LEU A 264 -4.13 13.52 33.02
N ILE A 265 -3.90 14.62 32.31
CA ILE A 265 -3.31 15.83 32.87
C ILE A 265 -4.39 16.85 33.26
N LEU A 266 -5.33 17.11 32.34
CA LEU A 266 -6.27 18.22 32.48
C LEU A 266 -7.50 17.83 33.31
N THR A 267 -8.19 16.74 32.95
CA THR A 267 -9.41 16.32 33.65
C THR A 267 -9.15 15.33 34.78
N ARG A 268 -7.97 14.70 34.80
CA ARG A 268 -7.56 13.67 35.79
C ARG A 268 -8.59 12.54 35.96
N GLU A 269 -9.30 12.23 34.88
CA GLU A 269 -10.31 11.15 34.83
C GLU A 269 -9.67 9.76 34.95
N LEU A 270 -8.42 9.63 34.50
CA LEU A 270 -7.67 8.38 34.50
C LEU A 270 -6.39 8.52 35.32
N GLY A 271 -6.12 7.54 36.18
CA GLY A 271 -4.87 7.46 36.94
C GLY A 271 -3.69 7.08 36.05
N LEU A 272 -2.53 7.71 36.25
CA LEU A 272 -1.33 7.47 35.45
C LEU A 272 -0.87 6.00 35.54
N GLU A 273 -0.81 5.45 36.75
CA GLU A 273 -0.45 4.04 36.98
C GLU A 273 -1.42 3.08 36.28
N TYR A 274 -2.73 3.35 36.36
CA TYR A 274 -3.75 2.55 35.68
C TYR A 274 -3.55 2.55 34.16
N VAL A 275 -3.29 3.70 33.56
CA VAL A 275 -3.11 3.83 32.10
C VAL A 275 -1.85 3.12 31.63
N PHE A 276 -0.73 3.25 32.34
CA PHE A 276 0.48 2.50 32.00
C PHE A 276 0.29 1.00 32.18
N GLU A 277 -0.37 0.57 33.25
CA GLU A 277 -0.58 -0.85 33.52
C GLU A 277 -1.51 -1.52 32.51
N THR A 278 -2.54 -0.82 32.04
CA THR A 278 -3.62 -1.42 31.25
C THR A 278 -3.60 -1.06 29.76
N MET A 279 -2.93 0.03 29.37
CA MET A 279 -3.02 0.58 28.00
C MET A 279 -1.65 0.83 27.34
N ALA A 280 -0.53 0.36 27.93
CA ALA A 280 0.82 0.61 27.41
C ALA A 280 0.99 0.29 25.91
N LEU A 281 0.49 -0.86 25.45
CA LEU A 281 0.60 -1.23 24.03
C LEU A 281 -0.27 -0.37 23.11
N GLN A 282 -1.44 0.09 23.57
CA GLN A 282 -2.27 1.04 22.80
C GLN A 282 -1.57 2.39 22.70
N ILE A 283 -0.97 2.88 23.79
CA ILE A 283 -0.19 4.12 23.80
C ILE A 283 1.00 4.00 22.86
N LEU A 284 1.76 2.90 22.94
CA LEU A 284 2.90 2.64 22.08
C LEU A 284 2.48 2.62 20.60
N LEU A 285 1.45 1.86 20.26
CA LEU A 285 0.95 1.74 18.89
C LEU A 285 0.45 3.09 18.35
N CYS A 286 -0.40 3.78 19.10
CA CYS A 286 -0.90 5.10 18.71
C CYS A 286 0.22 6.13 18.58
N GLY A 287 1.18 6.11 19.51
CA GLY A 287 2.39 6.93 19.47
C GLY A 287 3.22 6.67 18.21
N ILE A 288 3.51 5.40 17.88
CA ILE A 288 4.23 5.03 16.65
C ILE A 288 3.46 5.51 15.42
N LEU A 289 2.14 5.33 15.36
CA LEU A 289 1.32 5.81 14.24
C LEU A 289 1.40 7.34 14.10
N VAL A 290 1.42 8.08 15.20
CA VAL A 290 1.65 9.54 15.18
C VAL A 290 3.06 9.86 14.68
N PHE A 291 4.10 9.19 15.19
CA PHE A 291 5.49 9.43 14.80
C PHE A 291 5.77 9.11 13.32
N VAL A 292 5.24 8.00 12.81
CA VAL A 292 5.35 7.62 11.39
C VAL A 292 4.76 8.70 10.48
N ASN A 293 3.72 9.38 10.96
CA ASN A 293 2.98 10.43 10.25
C ASN A 293 3.51 11.86 10.43
N LEU A 294 4.68 12.05 11.06
CA LEU A 294 5.28 13.39 11.20
C LEU A 294 5.38 14.20 9.89
N PRO A 295 5.79 13.60 8.74
CA PRO A 295 5.80 14.35 7.47
C PRO A 295 4.42 14.82 7.02
N LEU A 296 3.34 14.05 7.31
CA LEU A 296 1.98 14.47 7.02
C LEU A 296 1.60 15.68 7.86
N TYR A 297 1.85 15.68 9.17
CA TYR A 297 1.55 16.86 10.00
C TYR A 297 2.35 18.09 9.58
N ASN A 298 3.62 17.89 9.24
CA ASN A 298 4.44 18.96 8.69
C ASN A 298 3.84 19.54 7.40
N ALA A 299 3.35 18.69 6.52
CA ALA A 299 2.72 19.10 5.27
C ALA A 299 1.30 19.66 5.44
N LEU A 300 0.58 19.30 6.50
CA LEU A 300 -0.75 19.80 6.83
C LEU A 300 -0.70 21.20 7.44
N PHE A 301 0.23 21.44 8.36
CA PHE A 301 0.19 22.63 9.24
C PHE A 301 1.33 23.62 9.04
N PHE A 302 2.52 23.16 8.65
CA PHE A 302 3.74 23.98 8.75
C PHE A 302 4.35 24.32 7.39
N ARG A 303 4.25 23.45 6.39
CA ARG A 303 4.86 23.69 5.06
C ARG A 303 4.10 24.76 4.27
N GLN A 304 4.89 25.66 3.67
CA GLN A 304 4.40 26.71 2.77
C GLN A 304 4.82 26.52 1.30
N ASP A 305 5.71 25.56 1.03
CA ASP A 305 6.15 25.24 -0.32
C ASP A 305 5.10 24.44 -1.12
N LYS A 306 5.33 24.24 -2.42
CA LYS A 306 4.39 23.56 -3.34
C LYS A 306 4.16 22.08 -3.03
N GLY A 307 5.02 21.46 -2.23
CA GLY A 307 4.89 20.06 -1.83
C GLY A 307 4.06 19.83 -0.59
N LYS A 308 3.40 20.85 -0.02
CA LYS A 308 2.44 20.70 1.07
C LYS A 308 1.20 19.91 0.65
N ILE A 309 0.39 19.48 1.61
CA ILE A 309 -0.91 18.88 1.32
C ILE A 309 -1.86 19.97 0.78
N PRO A 310 -2.66 19.70 -0.26
CA PRO A 310 -3.67 20.62 -0.74
C PRO A 310 -4.61 21.09 0.38
N SER A 311 -4.88 22.40 0.46
CA SER A 311 -5.63 22.99 1.57
C SER A 311 -7.04 22.43 1.73
N SER A 312 -7.69 22.04 0.64
CA SER A 312 -9.00 21.36 0.67
C SER A 312 -8.92 20.01 1.38
N THR A 313 -7.92 19.19 1.04
CA THR A 313 -7.65 17.90 1.69
C THR A 313 -7.30 18.08 3.16
N ALA A 314 -6.47 19.07 3.48
CA ALA A 314 -6.11 19.39 4.86
C ALA A 314 -7.36 19.71 5.69
N PHE A 315 -8.20 20.63 5.21
CA PHE A 315 -9.44 21.01 5.89
C PHE A 315 -10.40 19.82 6.06
N GLN A 316 -10.68 19.07 4.99
CA GLN A 316 -11.53 17.88 5.04
C GLN A 316 -11.04 16.86 6.06
N SER A 317 -9.73 16.58 6.06
CA SER A 317 -9.14 15.58 6.94
C SER A 317 -9.26 15.94 8.43
N VAL A 318 -9.03 17.20 8.76
CA VAL A 318 -9.17 17.72 10.14
C VAL A 318 -10.64 17.68 10.57
N VAL A 319 -11.55 18.14 9.73
CA VAL A 319 -12.99 18.15 10.05
C VAL A 319 -13.50 16.72 10.25
N PHE A 320 -13.23 15.80 9.32
CA PHE A 320 -13.66 14.41 9.46
C PHE A 320 -13.07 13.74 10.71
N ALA A 321 -11.77 13.90 10.95
CA ALA A 321 -11.13 13.34 12.12
C ALA A 321 -11.72 13.90 13.42
N LEU A 322 -11.95 15.21 13.49
CA LEU A 322 -12.54 15.85 14.66
C LEU A 322 -13.96 15.34 14.89
N SER A 323 -14.80 15.33 13.84
CA SER A 323 -16.18 14.84 13.93
C SER A 323 -16.21 13.40 14.44
N VAL A 324 -15.43 12.50 13.84
CA VAL A 324 -15.38 11.10 14.27
C VAL A 324 -14.88 10.97 15.71
N CYS A 325 -13.79 11.63 16.08
CA CYS A 325 -13.27 11.59 17.44
C CYS A 325 -14.26 12.16 18.46
N THR A 326 -15.00 13.22 18.13
CA THR A 326 -16.05 13.76 19.00
C THR A 326 -17.22 12.78 19.15
N CYS A 327 -17.74 12.22 18.05
CA CYS A 327 -18.80 11.23 18.11
C CYS A 327 -18.39 10.04 18.98
N ILE A 328 -17.18 9.50 18.74
CA ILE A 328 -16.65 8.43 19.58
C ILE A 328 -16.57 8.90 21.02
N ALA A 329 -15.94 10.04 21.34
CA ALA A 329 -15.81 10.50 22.72
C ALA A 329 -17.14 10.61 23.49
N TYR A 330 -18.24 10.99 22.82
CA TYR A 330 -19.57 11.18 23.44
C TYR A 330 -20.53 9.98 23.36
N MET A 331 -20.22 8.94 22.57
CA MET A 331 -21.00 7.68 22.54
C MET A 331 -20.71 6.77 23.74
#